data_AF-A0A2U2YX82-F1
#
_entry.id   AF-A0A2U2YX82-F1
#
_cell.length_a   1.000
_cell.length_b   1.000
_cell.length_c   1.000
_cell.angle_alpha   90.00
_cell.angle_beta   90.00
_cell.angle_gamma   90.00
#
_symmetry.space_group_name_H-M   'P 1'
#
loop_
_entity.id
_entity.type
_entity.pdbx_description
1 polymer ?
#
loop_
_entity_poly.entity_id
_entity_poly.type
_entity_poly.pdbx_seq_one_letter_code
_entity_poly.pdbx_strand_id
1 'polypeptide(L)'
;MVLKTFGWSFAVTALGLVAAILFGGWTAFGIVAILSILEISLSFDNAVVNAGILKKMNAFWQKIFLTIGILIAVFGMRLVFPVVIVAISAQLGPIEAVDLAFSDKDRYQQLVTDAHPSIAAFGGMFLLMIFLDFVFEDREIKWLTWIERPLSKLGKVDMLSVCVALIVLLIASLTVGANAHQHGGLHVDKAET
;
A
#
# COMPACT_ATOMS: atom_id res chain seq x y z
N MET A 1 -1.79 -31.69 -16.17
CA MET A 1 -2.46 -30.39 -16.41
C MET A 1 -1.85 -29.30 -15.53
N VAL A 2 -1.78 -29.48 -14.20
CA VAL A 2 -1.20 -28.51 -13.25
C VAL A 2 0.25 -28.11 -13.59
N LEU A 3 1.16 -29.06 -13.79
CA LEU A 3 2.57 -28.77 -14.14
C LEU A 3 2.74 -28.07 -15.49
N LYS A 4 1.79 -28.23 -16.43
CA LYS A 4 1.87 -27.59 -17.76
C LYS A 4 1.41 -26.12 -17.71
N THR A 5 0.51 -25.79 -16.77
CA THR A 5 0.01 -24.42 -16.56
C THR A 5 0.87 -23.64 -15.57
N PHE A 6 1.26 -24.28 -14.45
CA PHE A 6 1.98 -23.64 -13.34
C PHE A 6 3.47 -23.94 -13.30
N GLY A 7 4.01 -24.68 -14.28
CA GLY A 7 5.42 -25.09 -14.28
C GLY A 7 6.40 -23.92 -14.14
N TRP A 8 6.13 -22.82 -14.85
CA TRP A 8 6.90 -21.58 -14.72
C TRP A 8 6.77 -20.94 -13.34
N SER A 9 5.57 -20.91 -12.77
CA SER A 9 5.35 -20.37 -11.42
C SER A 9 6.13 -21.17 -10.38
N PHE A 10 6.07 -22.50 -10.42
CA PHE A 10 6.83 -23.36 -9.51
C PHE A 10 8.34 -23.21 -9.69
N ALA A 11 8.82 -23.08 -10.93
CA ALA A 11 10.24 -22.85 -11.20
C ALA A 11 10.71 -21.52 -10.60
N VAL A 12 9.96 -20.43 -10.78
CA VAL A 12 10.29 -19.11 -10.22
C VAL A 12 10.25 -19.14 -8.68
N THR A 13 9.25 -19.79 -8.08
CA THR A 13 9.20 -19.96 -6.62
C THR A 13 10.39 -20.77 -6.09
N ALA A 14 10.74 -21.88 -6.75
CA ALA A 14 11.88 -22.69 -6.37
C ALA A 14 13.19 -21.89 -6.48
N LEU A 15 13.38 -21.13 -7.56
CA LEU A 15 14.54 -20.24 -7.73
C LEU A 15 14.61 -19.18 -6.62
N GLY A 16 13.48 -18.57 -6.26
CA GLY A 16 13.42 -17.60 -5.16
C GLY A 16 13.77 -18.21 -3.80
N LEU A 17 13.28 -19.42 -3.51
CA LEU A 17 13.61 -20.14 -2.28
C LEU A 17 15.07 -20.57 -2.23
N VAL A 18 15.64 -21.03 -3.35
CA VAL A 18 17.07 -21.34 -3.45
C VAL A 18 17.90 -20.08 -3.24
N ALA A 19 17.52 -18.96 -3.86
CA ALA A 19 18.19 -17.67 -3.64
C ALA A 19 18.16 -17.27 -2.15
N ALA A 20 17.04 -17.47 -1.46
CA ALA A 20 16.95 -17.19 -0.02
C ALA A 20 17.96 -17.99 0.80
N ILE A 21 18.17 -19.28 0.48
CA ILE A 21 19.21 -20.11 1.12
C ILE A 21 20.61 -19.55 0.82
N LEU A 22 20.88 -19.18 -0.43
CA LEU A 22 22.20 -18.68 -0.84
C LEU A 22 22.57 -17.34 -0.17
N PHE A 23 21.60 -16.44 0.03
CA PHE A 23 21.86 -15.12 0.59
C PHE A 23 21.77 -15.04 2.12
N GLY A 24 20.94 -15.88 2.77
CA GLY A 24 20.67 -15.78 4.21
C GLY A 24 20.46 -17.10 4.93
N GLY A 25 20.87 -18.22 4.31
CA GLY A 25 20.83 -19.55 4.89
C GLY A 25 19.41 -20.06 5.18
N TRP A 26 19.33 -21.03 6.10
CA TRP A 26 18.07 -21.70 6.46
C TRP A 26 17.04 -20.77 7.12
N THR A 27 17.49 -19.74 7.84
CA THR A 27 16.59 -18.76 8.46
C THR A 27 15.90 -17.90 7.41
N ALA A 28 16.64 -17.38 6.42
CA ALA A 28 16.04 -16.62 5.33
C ALA A 28 15.10 -17.49 4.48
N PHE A 29 15.45 -18.75 4.24
CA PHE A 29 14.54 -19.69 3.59
C PHE A 29 13.21 -19.84 4.33
N GLY A 30 13.25 -20.04 5.65
CA GLY A 30 12.03 -20.16 6.47
C GLY A 30 11.16 -18.91 6.38
N ILE A 31 11.78 -17.73 6.52
CA ILE A 31 11.08 -16.44 6.41
C ILE A 31 10.46 -16.26 5.02
N VAL A 32 11.24 -16.44 3.95
CA VAL A 32 10.77 -16.27 2.57
C VAL A 32 9.69 -17.29 2.23
N ALA A 33 9.78 -18.54 2.70
CA ALA A 33 8.76 -19.56 2.50
C ALA A 33 7.43 -19.17 3.17
N ILE A 34 7.47 -18.74 4.44
CA ILE A 34 6.28 -18.29 5.17
C ILE A 34 5.67 -17.07 4.49
N LEU A 35 6.48 -16.05 4.16
CA LEU A 35 6.02 -14.85 3.47
C LEU A 35 5.45 -15.18 2.09
N SER A 36 6.03 -16.15 1.36
CA SER A 36 5.50 -16.58 0.06
C SER A 36 4.11 -17.20 0.19
N ILE A 37 3.90 -18.08 1.18
CA ILE A 37 2.59 -18.68 1.43
C ILE A 37 1.56 -17.61 1.82
N LEU A 38 1.94 -16.71 2.74
CA LEU A 38 1.10 -15.61 3.17
C LEU A 38 0.70 -14.69 1.99
N GLU A 39 1.68 -14.28 1.19
CA GLU A 39 1.47 -13.38 0.06
C GLU A 39 0.59 -14.02 -1.03
N ILE A 40 0.83 -15.30 -1.34
CA ILE A 40 0.01 -16.06 -2.29
C ILE A 40 -1.44 -16.13 -1.79
N SER A 41 -1.64 -16.43 -0.50
CA SER A 41 -2.97 -16.55 0.11
C SER A 41 -3.74 -15.22 0.05
N LEU A 42 -3.11 -14.12 0.48
CA LEU A 42 -3.73 -12.79 0.43
C LEU A 42 -3.93 -12.29 -1.01
N SER A 43 -3.07 -12.68 -1.94
CA SER A 43 -3.21 -12.32 -3.36
C SER A 43 -4.35 -13.06 -4.04
N PHE A 44 -4.73 -14.26 -3.57
CA PHE A 44 -5.83 -15.03 -4.15
C PHE A 44 -7.19 -14.33 -4.00
N ASP A 45 -7.49 -13.78 -2.81
CA ASP A 45 -8.76 -13.07 -2.57
C ASP A 45 -8.90 -11.87 -3.51
N ASN A 46 -7.81 -11.12 -3.69
CA ASN A 46 -7.75 -10.00 -4.62
C ASN A 46 -7.87 -10.46 -6.09
N ALA A 47 -7.25 -11.58 -6.45
CA ALA A 47 -7.30 -12.12 -7.80
C ALA A 47 -8.72 -12.58 -8.20
N VAL A 48 -9.50 -13.15 -7.27
CA VAL A 48 -10.88 -13.59 -7.52
C VAL A 48 -11.78 -12.41 -7.85
N VAL A 49 -11.72 -11.33 -7.05
CA VAL A 49 -12.51 -10.11 -7.31
C VAL A 49 -12.09 -9.48 -8.64
N ASN A 50 -10.78 -9.35 -8.90
CA ASN A 50 -10.26 -8.78 -10.13
C ASN A 50 -10.65 -9.60 -11.37
N ALA A 51 -10.69 -10.93 -11.27
CA ALA A 51 -11.15 -11.79 -12.37
C ALA A 51 -12.60 -11.49 -12.77
N GLY A 52 -13.47 -11.14 -11.81
CA GLY A 52 -14.84 -10.71 -12.08
C GLY A 52 -14.91 -9.41 -12.88
N ILE A 53 -14.02 -8.46 -12.58
CA ILE A 53 -13.91 -7.18 -13.31
C ILE A 53 -13.33 -7.43 -14.72
N LEU A 54 -12.28 -8.25 -14.83
CA LEU A 54 -11.60 -8.54 -16.10
C LEU A 54 -12.54 -9.12 -17.16
N LYS A 55 -13.52 -9.94 -16.76
CA LYS A 55 -14.52 -10.51 -17.68
C LYS A 55 -15.40 -9.46 -18.35
N LYS A 56 -15.52 -8.26 -17.75
CA LYS A 56 -16.31 -7.15 -18.27
C LYS A 56 -15.48 -6.20 -19.15
N MET A 57 -14.16 -6.38 -19.20
CA MET A 57 -13.26 -5.52 -19.95
C MET A 57 -13.09 -6.01 -21.40
N ASN A 58 -12.74 -5.09 -22.30
CA ASN A 58 -12.35 -5.48 -23.66
C ASN A 58 -10.97 -6.17 -23.66
N ALA A 59 -10.65 -6.88 -24.75
CA ALA A 59 -9.41 -7.65 -24.86
C ALA A 59 -8.14 -6.80 -24.73
N PHE A 60 -8.18 -5.53 -25.17
CA PHE A 60 -7.04 -4.61 -25.08
C PHE A 60 -6.70 -4.27 -23.62
N TRP A 61 -7.70 -3.83 -22.85
CA TRP A 61 -7.52 -3.47 -21.45
C TRP A 61 -7.24 -4.69 -20.58
N GLN A 62 -7.85 -5.84 -20.88
CA GLN A 62 -7.53 -7.10 -20.20
C GLN A 62 -6.04 -7.45 -20.38
N LYS A 63 -5.50 -7.29 -21.60
CA LYS A 63 -4.08 -7.57 -21.87
C LYS A 63 -3.15 -6.60 -21.15
N ILE A 64 -3.46 -5.30 -21.13
CA ILE A 64 -2.67 -4.30 -20.39
C ILE A 64 -2.68 -4.60 -18.90
N PHE A 65 -3.85 -4.89 -18.32
CA PHE A 65 -3.98 -5.20 -16.91
C PHE A 65 -3.14 -6.43 -16.53
N LEU A 66 -3.23 -7.51 -17.31
CA LEU A 66 -2.50 -8.75 -17.05
C LEU A 66 -0.99 -8.66 -17.29
N THR A 67 -0.51 -7.67 -18.04
CA THR A 67 0.92 -7.51 -18.35
C THR A 67 1.53 -6.41 -17.50
N ILE A 68 1.22 -5.15 -17.81
CA ILE A 68 1.80 -3.97 -17.19
C ILE A 68 1.15 -3.73 -15.82
N GLY A 69 -0.17 -3.92 -15.71
CA GLY A 69 -0.90 -3.68 -14.47
C GLY A 69 -0.40 -4.54 -13.32
N ILE A 70 -0.31 -5.86 -13.52
CA ILE A 70 0.24 -6.78 -12.51
C ILE A 70 1.72 -6.47 -12.24
N LEU A 71 2.52 -6.15 -13.26
CA LEU A 71 3.93 -5.82 -13.06
C LEU A 71 4.10 -4.60 -12.15
N ILE A 72 3.36 -3.51 -12.39
CA ILE A 72 3.39 -2.31 -11.56
C ILE A 72 2.83 -2.62 -10.16
N ALA A 73 1.73 -3.37 -10.06
CA ALA A 73 1.13 -3.71 -8.78
C ALA A 73 2.07 -4.55 -7.90
N VAL A 74 2.82 -5.48 -8.50
CA VAL A 74 3.73 -6.36 -7.77
C VAL A 74 5.08 -5.70 -7.53
N PHE A 75 5.76 -5.22 -8.56
CA PHE A 75 7.13 -4.68 -8.45
C PHE A 75 7.13 -3.18 -8.17
N GLY A 76 6.24 -2.42 -8.80
CA GLY A 76 6.11 -0.99 -8.56
C GLY A 76 5.78 -0.72 -7.10
N MET A 77 4.70 -1.32 -6.57
CA MET A 77 4.26 -1.08 -5.20
C MET A 77 5.16 -1.71 -4.13
N ARG A 78 5.81 -2.85 -4.39
CA ARG A 78 6.62 -3.55 -3.37
C ARG A 78 8.10 -3.21 -3.40
N LEU A 79 8.68 -2.94 -4.58
CA LEU A 79 10.12 -2.71 -4.72
C LEU A 79 10.43 -1.25 -5.01
N VAL A 80 9.78 -0.65 -6.01
CA VAL A 80 10.09 0.73 -6.42
C VAL A 80 9.54 1.74 -5.40
N PHE A 81 8.32 1.54 -4.95
CA PHE A 81 7.61 2.50 -4.09
C PHE A 81 8.31 2.73 -2.74
N PRO A 82 8.78 1.72 -1.98
CA PRO A 82 9.54 1.95 -0.76
C PRO A 82 10.83 2.76 -1.00
N VAL A 83 11.58 2.45 -2.07
CA VAL A 83 12.82 3.16 -2.41
C VAL A 83 12.54 4.62 -2.75
N VAL A 84 11.49 4.89 -3.53
CA VAL A 84 11.08 6.26 -3.88
C VAL A 84 10.69 7.04 -2.62
N ILE A 85 9.98 6.41 -1.69
CA ILE A 85 9.61 7.06 -0.43
C ILE A 85 10.85 7.40 0.39
N VAL A 86 11.81 6.48 0.52
CA VAL A 86 13.07 6.76 1.22
C VAL A 86 13.83 7.90 0.54
N ALA A 87 13.91 7.89 -0.79
CA ALA A 87 14.58 8.96 -1.54
C ALA A 87 13.94 10.34 -1.26
N ILE A 88 12.60 10.42 -1.30
CA ILE A 88 11.88 11.67 -1.02
C ILE A 88 12.02 12.08 0.45
N SER A 89 11.80 11.13 1.38
CA SER A 89 11.78 11.42 2.82
C SER A 89 13.16 11.78 3.37
N ALA A 90 14.22 11.18 2.83
CA ALA A 90 15.60 11.44 3.20
C ALA A 90 16.26 12.54 2.35
N GLN A 91 15.53 13.09 1.35
CA GLN A 91 16.05 14.05 0.37
C GLN A 91 17.32 13.54 -0.36
N LEU A 92 17.38 12.23 -0.60
CA LEU A 92 18.47 11.55 -1.30
C LEU A 92 18.10 11.33 -2.78
N GLY A 93 19.10 11.25 -3.64
CA GLY A 93 18.89 10.79 -5.02
C GLY A 93 18.35 9.35 -5.07
N PRO A 94 17.53 8.96 -6.05
CA PRO A 94 17.01 7.59 -6.16
C PRO A 94 18.11 6.53 -6.23
N ILE A 95 19.24 6.85 -6.85
CA ILE A 95 20.41 5.95 -6.96
C ILE A 95 21.08 5.78 -5.59
N GLU A 96 21.22 6.87 -4.83
CA GLU A 96 21.80 6.86 -3.48
C GLU A 96 20.91 6.09 -2.51
N ALA A 97 19.58 6.18 -2.64
CA ALA A 97 18.65 5.41 -1.83
C ALA A 97 18.77 3.89 -2.09
N VAL A 98 19.01 3.48 -3.34
CA VAL A 98 19.28 2.08 -3.68
C VAL A 98 20.64 1.65 -3.12
N ASP A 99 21.68 2.47 -3.29
CA ASP A 99 23.00 2.17 -2.74
C ASP A 99 22.95 2.03 -1.21
N LEU A 100 22.25 2.94 -0.53
CA LEU A 100 22.02 2.89 0.92
C LEU A 100 21.32 1.60 1.35
N ALA A 101 20.35 1.11 0.57
CA ALA A 101 19.65 -0.14 0.88
C ALA A 101 20.59 -1.36 0.89
N PHE A 102 21.68 -1.32 0.12
CA PHE A 102 22.69 -2.38 0.09
C PHE A 102 23.88 -2.13 1.02
N SER A 103 24.27 -0.87 1.23
CA SER A 103 25.47 -0.49 1.99
C SER A 103 25.20 -0.34 3.49
N ASP A 104 24.05 0.19 3.90
CA ASP A 104 23.67 0.41 5.30
C ASP A 104 22.20 0.09 5.56
N LYS A 105 21.96 -1.18 5.91
CA LYS A 105 20.61 -1.72 6.14
C LYS A 105 19.92 -1.09 7.36
N ASP A 106 20.67 -0.79 8.41
CA ASP A 106 20.11 -0.23 9.65
C ASP A 106 19.65 1.20 9.42
N ARG A 107 20.45 2.00 8.70
CA ARG A 107 20.05 3.35 8.30
C ARG A 107 18.88 3.33 7.35
N TYR A 108 18.86 2.43 6.38
CA TYR A 108 17.73 2.29 5.46
C TYR A 108 16.44 1.92 6.21
N GLN A 109 16.49 0.97 7.15
CA GLN A 109 15.35 0.58 7.98
C GLN A 109 14.81 1.75 8.80
N GLN A 110 15.69 2.57 9.38
CA GLN A 110 15.28 3.78 10.11
C GLN A 110 14.51 4.75 9.21
N LEU A 111 15.05 5.06 8.03
CA LEU A 111 14.41 5.99 7.09
C LEU A 111 13.05 5.48 6.57
N VAL A 112 12.93 4.17 6.32
CA VAL A 112 11.64 3.56 5.96
C VAL A 112 10.64 3.67 7.11
N THR A 113 11.09 3.42 8.35
CA THR A 113 10.23 3.48 9.54
C THR A 113 9.77 4.91 9.81
N ASP A 114 10.63 5.90 9.62
CA ASP A 114 10.32 7.32 9.78
C ASP A 114 9.29 7.81 8.75
N ALA A 115 9.28 7.21 7.56
CA ALA A 115 8.29 7.50 6.53
C ALA A 115 6.93 6.81 6.77
N HIS A 116 6.89 5.76 7.60
CA HIS A 116 5.67 4.96 7.83
C HIS A 116 4.45 5.79 8.28
N PRO A 117 4.55 6.73 9.25
CA PRO A 117 3.42 7.58 9.63
C PRO A 117 2.82 8.37 8.46
N SER A 118 3.66 8.90 7.56
CA SER A 118 3.19 9.64 6.38
C SER A 118 2.49 8.74 5.37
N ILE A 119 3.00 7.52 5.15
CA ILE A 119 2.36 6.51 4.29
C ILE A 119 0.99 6.12 4.87
N ALA A 120 0.93 5.86 6.17
CA ALA A 120 -0.29 5.49 6.87
C ALA A 120 -1.33 6.62 6.83
N ALA A 121 -0.89 7.88 7.00
CA ALA A 121 -1.77 9.04 6.87
C ALA A 121 -2.33 9.14 5.44
N PHE A 122 -1.49 9.01 4.40
CA PHE A 122 -1.95 9.04 3.01
C PHE A 122 -2.99 7.94 2.72
N GLY A 123 -2.69 6.69 3.08
CA GLY A 123 -3.61 5.57 2.89
C GLY A 123 -4.90 5.72 3.71
N GLY A 124 -4.79 6.17 4.96
CA GLY A 124 -5.91 6.46 5.83
C GLY A 124 -6.82 7.55 5.29
N MET A 125 -6.25 8.64 4.76
CA MET A 125 -7.02 9.72 4.12
C MET A 125 -7.73 9.25 2.86
N PHE A 126 -7.06 8.45 2.02
CA PHE A 126 -7.67 7.87 0.83
C PHE A 126 -8.88 6.97 1.18
N LEU A 127 -8.70 6.07 2.14
CA LEU A 127 -9.78 5.20 2.60
C LEU A 127 -10.91 5.97 3.28
N LEU A 128 -10.58 7.02 4.05
CA LEU A 128 -11.56 7.90 4.67
C LEU A 128 -12.41 8.61 3.61
N MET A 129 -11.80 9.14 2.55
CA MET A 129 -12.54 9.78 1.46
C MET A 129 -13.49 8.80 0.78
N ILE A 130 -13.02 7.60 0.38
CA ILE A 130 -13.90 6.58 -0.20
C ILE A 130 -15.04 6.20 0.74
N PHE A 131 -14.75 6.08 2.04
CA PHE A 131 -15.75 5.78 3.04
C PHE A 131 -16.79 6.91 3.18
N LEU A 132 -16.35 8.16 3.22
CA LEU A 132 -17.25 9.33 3.30
C LEU A 132 -18.09 9.47 2.05
N ASP A 133 -17.49 9.30 0.87
CA ASP A 133 -18.21 9.30 -0.42
C ASP A 133 -19.27 8.21 -0.45
N PHE A 134 -18.92 7.00 0.01
CA PHE A 134 -19.89 5.94 0.21
C PHE A 134 -20.98 6.39 1.19
N VAL A 135 -20.66 6.83 2.40
CA VAL A 135 -21.66 7.17 3.42
C VAL A 135 -22.62 8.29 3.00
N PHE A 136 -22.14 9.25 2.21
CA PHE A 136 -22.94 10.39 1.74
C PHE A 136 -23.74 10.10 0.47
N GLU A 137 -23.46 9.01 -0.24
CA GLU A 137 -24.20 8.59 -1.42
C GLU A 137 -25.63 8.12 -1.06
N ASP A 138 -26.63 8.59 -1.82
CA ASP A 138 -28.02 8.16 -1.64
C ASP A 138 -28.27 6.79 -2.29
N ARG A 139 -28.02 5.72 -1.52
CA ARG A 139 -28.21 4.34 -1.99
C ARG A 139 -29.63 3.83 -1.84
N GLU A 140 -30.01 2.90 -2.72
CA GLU A 140 -31.30 2.19 -2.68
C GLU A 140 -31.42 1.28 -1.45
N ILE A 141 -30.33 0.59 -1.07
CA ILE A 141 -30.29 -0.30 0.09
C ILE A 141 -29.63 0.45 1.26
N LYS A 142 -30.45 0.87 2.23
CA LYS A 142 -30.01 1.54 3.46
C LYS A 142 -30.05 0.57 4.63
N TRP A 143 -28.94 0.38 5.32
CA TRP A 143 -28.84 -0.57 6.43
C TRP A 143 -29.27 0.11 7.72
N LEU A 144 -28.86 1.37 7.91
CA LEU A 144 -29.15 2.18 9.09
C LEU A 144 -29.88 3.48 8.70
N THR A 145 -31.15 3.34 8.32
CA THR A 145 -31.99 4.40 7.75
C THR A 145 -32.08 5.69 8.58
N TRP A 146 -31.92 5.63 9.92
CA TRP A 146 -31.89 6.82 10.77
C TRP A 146 -30.63 7.66 10.50
N ILE A 147 -29.44 7.05 10.43
CA ILE A 147 -28.18 7.77 10.26
C ILE A 147 -27.96 8.11 8.78
N GLU A 148 -28.33 7.22 7.87
CA GLU A 148 -28.08 7.41 6.44
C GLU A 148 -28.96 8.50 5.80
N ARG A 149 -30.20 8.74 6.27
CA ARG A 149 -31.08 9.79 5.73
C ARG A 149 -30.59 11.23 5.91
N PRO A 150 -30.11 11.67 7.10
CA PRO A 150 -29.54 13.00 7.26
C PRO A 150 -28.18 13.12 6.57
N LEU A 151 -27.37 12.05 6.57
CA LEU A 151 -26.06 12.05 5.92
C LEU A 151 -26.17 12.09 4.39
N SER A 152 -27.14 11.39 3.78
CA SER A 152 -27.34 11.46 2.32
C SER A 152 -27.89 12.82 1.85
N LYS A 153 -28.54 13.59 2.74
CA LYS A 153 -28.88 14.99 2.45
C LYS A 153 -27.67 15.92 2.48
N LEU A 154 -26.69 15.66 3.35
CA LEU A 154 -25.42 16.39 3.41
C LEU A 154 -24.51 16.05 2.22
N GLY A 155 -24.64 14.86 1.65
CA GLY A 155 -23.92 14.41 0.45
C GLY A 155 -24.24 15.13 -0.85
N LYS A 156 -25.23 16.03 -0.88
CA LYS A 156 -25.52 16.87 -2.07
C LYS A 156 -24.45 17.92 -2.35
N VAL A 157 -23.48 18.08 -1.45
CA VAL A 157 -22.33 18.96 -1.62
C VAL A 157 -21.14 18.06 -2.00
N ASP A 158 -20.79 18.06 -3.29
CA ASP A 158 -19.74 17.20 -3.87
C ASP A 158 -18.38 17.30 -3.13
N MET A 159 -18.13 18.41 -2.43
CA MET A 159 -16.88 18.67 -1.70
C MET A 159 -16.93 18.36 -0.19
N LEU A 160 -18.07 17.90 0.34
CA LEU A 160 -18.23 17.73 1.78
C LEU A 160 -17.33 16.62 2.35
N SER A 161 -17.14 15.52 1.62
CA SER A 161 -16.18 14.46 1.97
C SER A 161 -14.77 15.00 2.13
N VAL A 162 -14.32 15.84 1.19
CA VAL A 162 -12.99 16.45 1.22
C VAL A 162 -12.84 17.40 2.41
N CYS A 163 -13.84 18.24 2.67
CA CYS A 163 -13.83 19.15 3.81
C CYS A 163 -13.74 18.39 5.15
N VAL A 164 -14.56 17.36 5.34
CA VAL A 164 -14.55 16.54 6.56
C VAL A 164 -13.21 15.81 6.69
N ALA A 165 -12.70 15.24 5.59
CA ALA A 165 -11.40 14.59 5.56
C ALA A 165 -10.29 15.55 5.97
N LEU A 166 -10.26 16.78 5.44
CA LEU A 166 -9.26 17.79 5.80
C LEU A 166 -9.36 18.23 7.27
N ILE A 167 -10.58 18.36 7.82
CA ILE A 167 -10.78 18.67 9.24
C ILE A 167 -10.24 17.54 10.11
N VAL A 168 -10.57 16.29 9.78
CA VAL A 168 -10.06 15.11 10.49
C VAL A 168 -8.54 15.05 10.40
N LEU A 169 -7.96 15.31 9.22
CA LEU A 169 -6.51 15.37 9.02
C LEU A 169 -5.87 16.46 9.89
N LEU A 170 -6.45 17.66 9.94
CA LEU A 170 -5.94 18.77 10.75
C LEU A 170 -5.97 18.41 12.23
N ILE A 171 -7.10 17.88 12.73
CA ILE A 171 -7.24 17.47 14.13
C ILE A 171 -6.25 16.34 14.45
N ALA A 172 -6.16 15.33 13.60
CA ALA A 172 -5.21 14.23 13.77
C ALA A 172 -3.76 14.72 13.75
N SER A 173 -3.42 15.65 12.87
CA SER A 173 -2.09 16.26 12.81
C SER A 173 -1.74 17.01 14.10
N LEU A 174 -2.70 17.76 14.67
CA LEU A 174 -2.49 18.55 15.89
C LEU A 174 -2.47 17.70 17.17
N THR A 175 -3.17 16.57 17.21
CA THR A 175 -3.34 15.76 18.43
C THR A 175 -2.48 14.50 18.44
N VAL A 176 -2.47 13.77 17.33
CA VAL A 176 -1.79 12.48 17.18
C VAL A 176 -0.44 12.64 16.49
N GLY A 177 -0.34 13.57 15.53
CA GLY A 177 0.88 13.83 14.76
C GLY A 177 2.08 14.21 15.63
N ALA A 178 1.86 14.98 16.70
CA ALA A 178 2.90 15.34 17.67
C ALA A 178 3.51 14.16 18.44
N ASN A 179 2.79 13.02 18.50
CA ASN A 179 3.22 11.81 19.22
C ASN A 179 3.62 10.67 18.27
N ALA A 180 3.65 10.91 16.96
CA ALA A 180 4.07 9.88 16.00
C ALA A 180 5.57 9.61 16.17
N HIS A 181 5.92 8.41 16.63
CA HIS A 181 7.31 8.01 16.82
C HIS A 181 8.10 8.08 15.49
N GLN A 182 9.05 9.00 15.43
CA GLN A 182 10.12 9.05 14.42
C GLN A 182 11.43 8.67 15.13
N HIS A 183 12.19 7.73 14.56
CA HIS A 183 13.49 7.28 15.04
C HIS A 183 14.63 8.28 14.75
N GLY A 184 14.35 9.37 14.02
CA GLY A 184 15.21 10.54 13.99
C GLY A 184 15.21 11.26 15.35
N GLY A 185 16.20 10.94 16.19
CA GLY A 185 16.44 11.55 17.51
C GLY A 185 16.81 13.03 17.50
N LEU A 186 15.94 13.88 16.98
CA LEU A 186 15.81 15.30 17.29
C LEU A 186 14.32 15.58 17.18
N HIS A 187 13.71 16.03 18.28
CA HIS A 187 12.48 16.80 18.22
C HIS A 187 12.78 18.06 17.38
N VAL A 188 12.80 17.93 16.06
CA VAL A 188 12.61 19.08 15.19
C VAL A 188 11.11 19.28 15.22
N ASP A 189 10.69 20.08 16.18
CA ASP A 189 9.37 20.66 16.20
C ASP A 189 9.18 21.38 14.86
N LYS A 190 8.54 20.72 13.90
CA LYS A 190 8.21 21.31 12.60
C LYS A 190 7.08 22.36 12.74
N ALA A 191 6.65 22.68 13.95
CA ALA A 191 5.86 23.87 14.23
C ALA A 191 6.71 25.16 14.35
N GLU A 192 8.04 25.05 14.45
CA GLU A 192 8.96 26.20 14.33
C GLU A 192 9.59 26.24 12.93
N THR A 193 8.86 26.87 11.99
CA THR A 193 9.28 27.44 10.69
C THR A 193 10.06 26.58 9.70
#